data_AF-A0A8J9TJJ3-F1
#
_entry.id   AF-A0A8J9TJJ3-F1
#
_cell.length_a   1.000
_cell.length_b   1.000
_cell.length_c   1.000
_cell.angle_alpha   90.00
_cell.angle_beta   90.00
_cell.angle_gamma   90.00
#
_symmetry.space_group_name_H-M   'P 1'
#
loop_
_entity.id
_entity.type
_entity.pdbx_description
1 polymer ?
#
loop_
_entity_poly.entity_id
_entity_poly.type
_entity_poly.pdbx_seq_one_letter_code
_entity_poly.pdbx_strand_id
1 'polypeptide(L)'
;MPPSASLPQRRTEQLAKAMATLSKTTRDASQCCSQLNARARQLDNLTSPASDASSMLSRANANLAATLVMIKDAREKFDTVQDVEPAIERLHKIVAEIDEPQKDNSTRVPSRRNLSNRVALTEQDVYAAADSMELLRDTYEYFCLHPSWKSSPSTLAGLERVHQMGLDAMCRLVFLHLRQAGSAVRPQRTTRGVLSSQETASE
;
A
#
# COMPACT_ATOMS: atom_id res chain seq x y z
N MET A 1 5.52 69.01 -81.31
CA MET A 1 6.44 67.97 -80.80
C MET A 1 7.02 68.44 -79.48
N PRO A 2 6.88 67.72 -78.37
CA PRO A 2 7.48 68.13 -77.10
C PRO A 2 8.98 67.82 -77.13
N PRO A 3 9.83 68.59 -76.43
CA PRO A 3 11.27 68.38 -76.43
C PRO A 3 11.60 67.06 -75.73
N SER A 4 12.42 66.23 -76.38
CA SER A 4 12.93 64.99 -75.82
C SER A 4 13.86 65.30 -74.64
N ALA A 5 13.43 64.91 -73.43
CA ALA A 5 14.24 65.02 -72.22
C ALA A 5 15.66 64.43 -72.44
N SER A 6 16.68 65.17 -72.00
CA SER A 6 18.08 64.79 -72.17
C SER A 6 18.39 63.45 -71.49
N LEU A 7 19.28 62.63 -72.08
CA LEU A 7 19.74 61.34 -71.54
C LEU A 7 20.05 61.32 -70.02
N PRO A 8 20.72 62.34 -69.43
CA PRO A 8 20.91 62.40 -67.98
C PRO A 8 19.60 62.52 -67.19
N GLN A 9 18.60 63.24 -67.73
CA GLN A 9 17.30 63.45 -67.10
C GLN A 9 16.46 62.16 -67.03
N ARG A 10 16.52 61.32 -68.07
CA ARG A 10 15.89 59.98 -68.07
C ARG A 10 16.53 59.03 -67.06
N ARG A 11 17.87 59.07 -66.90
CA ARG A 11 18.58 58.26 -65.90
C ARG A 11 18.23 58.69 -64.48
N THR A 12 18.12 60.00 -64.23
CA THR A 12 17.68 60.51 -62.92
C THR A 12 16.24 60.12 -62.60
N GLU A 13 15.34 60.12 -63.58
CA GLU A 13 13.95 59.66 -63.39
C GLU A 13 13.85 58.16 -63.11
N GLN A 14 14.65 57.34 -63.79
CA GLN A 14 14.72 55.89 -63.53
C GLN A 14 15.28 55.58 -62.14
N LEU A 15 16.34 56.29 -61.74
CA LEU A 15 16.91 56.17 -60.40
C LEU A 15 15.89 56.59 -59.32
N ALA A 16 15.16 57.69 -59.54
CA ALA A 16 14.12 58.15 -58.63
C ALA A 16 12.99 57.12 -58.47
N LYS A 17 12.57 56.47 -59.57
CA LYS A 17 11.59 55.36 -59.53
C LYS A 17 12.13 54.15 -58.76
N ALA A 18 13.37 53.74 -59.03
CA ALA A 18 14.00 52.62 -58.32
C ALA A 18 14.14 52.89 -56.81
N MET A 19 14.50 54.13 -56.43
CA MET A 19 14.58 54.54 -55.02
C MET A 19 13.21 54.61 -54.35
N ALA A 20 12.17 55.06 -55.06
CA ALA A 20 10.80 55.04 -54.55
C ALA A 20 10.30 53.61 -54.32
N THR A 21 10.56 52.69 -55.26
CA THR A 21 10.24 51.27 -55.11
C THR A 21 11.01 50.66 -53.95
N LEU A 22 12.32 50.91 -53.85
CA LEU A 22 13.14 50.41 -52.74
C LEU A 22 12.64 50.93 -51.39
N SER A 23 12.30 52.22 -51.29
CA SER A 23 11.75 52.81 -50.06
C SER A 23 10.42 52.17 -49.66
N LYS A 24 9.52 51.92 -50.64
CA LYS A 24 8.26 51.23 -50.41
C LYS A 24 8.49 49.79 -49.93
N THR A 25 9.31 49.02 -50.65
CA THR A 25 9.61 47.62 -50.30
C THR A 25 10.29 47.51 -48.93
N THR A 26 11.21 48.42 -48.59
CA THR A 26 11.84 48.46 -47.26
C THR A 26 10.84 48.79 -46.16
N ARG A 27 9.89 49.70 -46.40
CA ARG A 27 8.81 50.01 -45.45
C ARG A 27 7.88 48.81 -45.25
N ASP A 28 7.46 48.17 -46.34
CA ASP A 28 6.58 47.01 -46.31
C ASP A 28 7.27 45.82 -45.60
N ALA A 29 8.55 45.59 -45.88
CA ALA A 29 9.36 44.57 -45.20
C ALA A 29 9.50 44.86 -43.69
N SER A 30 9.78 46.11 -43.31
CA SER A 30 9.87 46.52 -41.90
C SER A 30 8.55 46.33 -41.15
N GLN A 31 7.42 46.66 -41.80
CA GLN A 31 6.09 46.43 -41.25
C GLN A 31 5.80 44.94 -41.09
N CYS A 32 6.15 44.11 -42.08
CA CYS A 32 6.01 42.66 -42.01
C CYS A 32 6.82 42.07 -40.84
N CYS A 33 8.09 42.47 -40.69
CA CYS A 33 8.93 42.03 -39.57
C CYS A 33 8.33 42.42 -38.21
N SER A 34 7.77 43.63 -38.10
CA SER A 34 7.11 44.08 -36.87
C SER A 34 5.87 43.25 -36.54
N GLN A 35 5.06 42.89 -37.54
CA GLN A 35 3.89 42.01 -37.36
C GLN A 35 4.29 40.58 -36.97
N LEU A 36 5.35 40.04 -37.59
CA LEU A 36 5.87 38.71 -37.24
C LEU A 36 6.39 38.68 -35.80
N ASN A 37 7.14 39.70 -35.37
CA ASN A 37 7.60 39.80 -33.99
C ASN A 37 6.44 39.92 -32.99
N ALA A 38 5.40 40.67 -33.32
CA ALA A 38 4.20 40.77 -32.47
C ALA A 38 3.49 39.42 -32.33
N ARG A 39 3.34 38.67 -33.44
CA ARG A 39 2.74 37.33 -33.42
C ARG A 39 3.59 36.30 -32.68
N ALA A 40 4.92 36.35 -32.81
CA ALA A 40 5.82 35.49 -32.08
C ALA A 40 5.67 35.69 -30.56
N ARG A 41 5.63 36.94 -30.09
CA ARG A 41 5.38 37.24 -28.66
C ARG A 41 4.01 36.78 -28.20
N GLN A 42 2.97 36.92 -29.02
CA GLN A 42 1.64 36.40 -28.70
C GLN A 42 1.66 34.88 -28.58
N LEU A 43 2.37 34.18 -29.47
CA LEU A 43 2.52 32.73 -29.40
C LEU A 43 3.27 32.32 -28.14
N ASP A 44 4.38 32.98 -27.80
CA ASP A 44 5.16 32.71 -26.58
C ASP A 44 4.31 32.89 -25.32
N ASN A 45 3.49 33.94 -25.28
CA ASN A 45 2.57 34.20 -24.18
C ASN A 45 1.48 33.12 -24.03
N LEU A 46 1.15 32.37 -25.09
CA LEU A 46 0.19 31.28 -25.06
C LEU A 46 0.86 29.93 -24.77
N THR A 47 2.08 29.72 -25.28
CA THR A 47 2.79 28.45 -25.13
C THR A 47 3.40 28.29 -23.75
N SER A 48 3.85 29.37 -23.09
CA SER A 48 4.41 29.28 -21.73
C SER A 48 3.36 28.76 -20.72
N PRO A 49 2.15 29.35 -20.60
CA PRO A 49 1.12 28.82 -19.71
C PRO A 49 0.63 27.43 -20.10
N ALA A 50 0.56 27.12 -21.40
CA ALA A 50 0.18 25.80 -21.88
C ALA A 50 1.22 24.73 -21.50
N SER A 51 2.51 25.08 -21.56
CA SER A 51 3.61 24.23 -21.10
C SER A 51 3.55 24.01 -19.59
N ASP A 52 3.31 25.07 -18.82
CA ASP A 52 3.15 24.98 -17.36
C ASP A 52 1.95 24.11 -16.98
N ALA A 53 0.81 24.29 -17.66
CA ALA A 53 -0.38 23.46 -17.47
C ALA A 53 -0.09 21.99 -17.82
N SER A 54 0.63 21.72 -18.90
CA SER A 54 1.01 20.36 -19.29
C SER A 54 1.94 19.71 -18.25
N SER A 55 2.90 20.46 -17.72
CA SER A 55 3.79 20.02 -16.65
C SER A 55 3.02 19.71 -15.36
N MET A 56 2.09 20.59 -14.98
CA MET A 56 1.21 20.37 -13.83
C MET A 56 0.32 19.14 -14.02
N LEU A 57 -0.27 18.94 -15.19
CA LEU A 57 -1.07 17.75 -15.51
C LEU A 57 -0.23 16.48 -15.49
N SER A 58 1.00 16.51 -16.00
CA SER A 58 1.90 15.37 -15.94
C SER A 58 2.26 14.99 -14.50
N ARG A 59 2.52 15.98 -13.64
CA ARG A 59 2.78 15.74 -12.20
C ARG A 59 1.54 15.22 -11.49
N ALA A 60 0.37 15.81 -11.76
CA ALA A 60 -0.90 15.33 -11.22
C ALA A 60 -1.18 13.88 -11.63
N ASN A 61 -0.96 13.54 -12.90
CA ASN A 61 -1.12 12.17 -13.40
C ASN A 61 -0.16 11.18 -12.71
N ALA A 62 1.12 11.56 -12.55
CA ALA A 62 2.09 10.73 -11.83
C ALA A 62 1.68 10.51 -10.36
N ASN A 63 1.21 11.56 -9.68
CA ASN A 63 0.74 11.47 -8.30
C ASN A 63 -0.51 10.60 -8.19
N LEU A 64 -1.45 10.71 -9.13
CA LEU A 64 -2.65 9.88 -9.17
C LEU A 64 -2.30 8.40 -9.41
N ALA A 65 -1.37 8.13 -10.32
CA ALA A 65 -0.88 6.77 -10.56
C ALA A 65 -0.22 6.16 -9.31
N ALA A 66 0.63 6.92 -8.61
CA ALA A 66 1.23 6.50 -7.35
C ALA A 66 0.18 6.23 -6.26
N THR A 67 -0.80 7.14 -6.13
CA THR A 67 -1.91 6.99 -5.17
C THR A 67 -2.75 5.75 -5.48
N LEU A 68 -2.97 5.45 -6.75
CA LEU A 68 -3.71 4.27 -7.18
C LEU A 68 -2.99 2.98 -6.80
N VAL A 69 -1.66 2.93 -6.91
CA VAL A 69 -0.85 1.79 -6.44
C VAL A 69 -1.00 1.62 -4.93
N MET A 70 -0.88 2.71 -4.16
CA MET A 70 -1.07 2.67 -2.71
C MET A 70 -2.47 2.18 -2.31
N ILE A 71 -3.52 2.62 -3.03
CA ILE A 71 -4.90 2.18 -2.76
C ILE A 71 -5.09 0.69 -3.08
N LYS A 72 -4.43 0.17 -4.12
CA LYS A 72 -4.49 -1.26 -4.45
C LYS A 72 -3.84 -2.11 -3.36
N ASP A 73 -2.64 -1.73 -2.95
CA ASP A 73 -1.91 -2.39 -1.87
C ASP A 73 -2.69 -2.33 -0.55
N ALA A 74 -3.25 -1.15 -0.22
CA ALA A 74 -4.14 -0.97 0.92
C ALA A 74 -5.30 -1.96 0.90
N ARG A 75 -5.96 -2.09 -0.26
CA ARG A 75 -7.10 -3.00 -0.43
C ARG A 75 -6.69 -4.45 -0.22
N GLU A 76 -5.58 -4.89 -0.80
CA GLU A 76 -5.06 -6.25 -0.60
C GLU A 76 -4.81 -6.53 0.88
N LYS A 77 -4.28 -5.57 1.63
CA LYS A 77 -4.09 -5.67 3.09
C LYS A 77 -5.40 -5.69 3.89
N PHE A 78 -6.44 -4.98 3.45
CA PHE A 78 -7.77 -5.07 4.08
C PHE A 78 -8.43 -6.43 3.84
N ASP A 79 -8.31 -6.97 2.62
CA ASP A 79 -8.90 -8.27 2.24
C ASP A 79 -8.16 -9.43 2.96
N THR A 80 -6.85 -9.27 3.23
CA THR A 80 -6.03 -10.28 3.93
C THR A 80 -6.63 -10.72 5.27
N VAL A 81 -7.21 -9.81 6.06
CA VAL A 81 -7.82 -10.17 7.36
C VAL A 81 -8.99 -11.13 7.18
N GLN A 82 -9.81 -10.92 6.15
CA GLN A 82 -10.96 -11.77 5.86
C GLN A 82 -10.52 -13.14 5.34
N ASP A 83 -9.41 -13.21 4.62
CA ASP A 83 -8.88 -14.45 4.06
C ASP A 83 -8.21 -15.34 5.12
N VAL A 84 -7.53 -14.74 6.10
CA VAL A 84 -6.74 -15.48 7.12
C VAL A 84 -7.56 -15.90 8.34
N GLU A 85 -8.61 -15.16 8.68
CA GLU A 85 -9.46 -15.42 9.85
C GLU A 85 -10.05 -16.85 9.88
N PRO A 86 -10.60 -17.40 8.78
CA PRO A 86 -11.20 -18.74 8.79
C PRO A 86 -10.24 -19.87 9.16
N ALA A 87 -8.97 -19.77 8.77
CA ALA A 87 -7.95 -20.77 9.10
C ALA A 87 -7.63 -20.75 10.61
N ILE A 88 -7.53 -19.55 11.18
CA ILE A 88 -7.23 -19.35 12.60
C ILE A 88 -8.43 -19.74 13.47
N GLU A 89 -9.66 -19.38 13.06
CA GLU A 89 -10.89 -19.80 13.75
C GLU A 89 -11.05 -21.32 13.76
N ARG A 90 -10.76 -21.97 12.63
CA ARG A 90 -10.79 -23.43 12.52
C ARG A 90 -9.80 -24.08 13.49
N LEU A 91 -8.55 -23.60 13.52
CA LEU A 91 -7.54 -24.10 14.46
C LEU A 91 -8.01 -23.90 15.91
N HIS A 92 -8.45 -22.70 16.26
CA HIS A 92 -8.90 -22.36 17.61
C HIS A 92 -10.05 -23.25 18.08
N LYS A 93 -11.05 -23.46 17.22
CA LYS A 93 -12.18 -24.35 17.50
C LYS A 93 -11.74 -25.80 17.72
N ILE A 94 -10.93 -26.35 16.83
CA ILE A 94 -10.47 -27.75 16.95
C ILE A 94 -9.63 -27.94 18.22
N VAL A 95 -8.71 -27.01 18.50
CA VAL A 95 -7.88 -27.06 19.71
C VAL A 95 -8.72 -26.97 20.98
N ALA A 96 -9.73 -26.08 21.02
CA ALA A 96 -10.65 -25.98 22.14
C ALA A 96 -11.44 -27.29 22.37
N GLU A 97 -11.86 -27.98 21.30
CA GLU A 97 -12.52 -29.29 21.39
C GLU A 97 -11.60 -30.41 21.90
N ILE A 98 -10.27 -30.30 21.68
CA ILE A 98 -9.26 -31.25 22.18
C ILE A 98 -8.89 -30.95 23.64
N ASP A 99 -8.81 -29.67 24.03
CA ASP A 99 -8.42 -29.21 25.36
C ASP A 99 -9.55 -29.33 26.40
N GLU A 100 -10.81 -29.45 25.96
CA GLU A 100 -11.96 -29.74 26.83
C GLU A 100 -11.66 -30.99 27.70
N PRO A 101 -11.64 -30.86 29.03
CA PRO A 101 -11.39 -32.00 29.89
C PRO A 101 -12.49 -33.04 29.64
N GLN A 102 -12.11 -34.28 29.36
CA GLN A 102 -13.01 -35.41 29.56
C GLN A 102 -13.49 -35.36 31.01
N LYS A 103 -14.61 -34.68 31.28
CA LYS A 103 -15.31 -34.81 32.54
C LYS A 103 -15.62 -36.28 32.68
N ASP A 104 -15.04 -36.90 33.71
CA ASP A 104 -15.31 -38.26 34.16
C ASP A 104 -16.82 -38.47 34.32
N ASN A 105 -17.49 -38.86 33.24
CA ASN A 105 -18.86 -39.35 33.27
C ASN A 105 -18.80 -40.85 33.10
N SER A 106 -18.50 -41.54 34.20
CA SER A 106 -18.59 -43.00 34.35
C SER A 106 -20.02 -43.56 34.21
N THR A 107 -20.92 -42.91 33.44
CA THR A 107 -22.29 -43.41 33.23
C THR A 107 -23.00 -42.91 31.98
N ARG A 108 -22.28 -42.42 30.95
CA ARG A 108 -22.91 -42.18 29.64
C ARG A 108 -22.11 -42.86 28.54
N VAL A 109 -22.68 -43.96 28.04
CA VAL A 109 -22.29 -44.57 26.77
C VAL A 109 -22.12 -43.45 25.74
N PRO A 110 -20.96 -43.34 25.06
CA PRO A 110 -20.75 -42.27 24.10
C PRO A 110 -21.75 -42.46 22.97
N SER A 111 -22.66 -41.49 22.81
CA SER A 111 -23.57 -41.45 21.67
C SER A 111 -22.73 -41.42 20.39
N ARG A 112 -22.68 -42.54 19.66
CA ARG A 112 -21.93 -42.73 18.41
C ARG A 112 -22.26 -41.70 17.32
N ARG A 113 -23.32 -40.88 17.49
CA ARG A 113 -23.75 -39.90 16.49
C ARG A 113 -22.87 -38.64 16.43
N ASN A 114 -22.10 -38.32 17.46
CA ASN A 114 -21.27 -37.09 17.48
C ASN A 114 -19.77 -37.34 17.19
N LEU A 115 -19.37 -38.60 16.99
CA LEU A 115 -17.97 -38.95 16.66
C LEU A 115 -17.65 -38.82 15.17
N SER A 116 -18.64 -38.91 14.27
CA SER A 116 -18.39 -38.81 12.81
C SER A 116 -18.19 -37.38 12.30
N ASN A 117 -18.49 -36.37 13.12
CA ASN A 117 -18.36 -34.94 12.77
C ASN A 117 -17.26 -34.22 13.56
N ARG A 118 -16.46 -34.93 14.38
CA ARG A 118 -15.27 -34.31 14.99
C ARG A 118 -14.24 -34.12 13.89
N VAL A 119 -14.01 -32.87 13.50
CA VAL A 119 -12.94 -32.52 12.58
C VAL A 119 -11.63 -32.84 13.30
N ALA A 120 -10.91 -33.83 12.80
CA ALA A 120 -9.59 -34.15 13.33
C ALA A 120 -8.64 -33.02 12.97
N LEU A 121 -7.81 -32.59 13.93
CA LEU A 121 -6.74 -31.65 13.66
C LEU A 121 -5.76 -32.28 12.67
N THR A 122 -5.60 -31.67 11.51
CA THR A 122 -4.61 -32.09 10.52
C THR A 122 -3.36 -31.21 10.59
N GLU A 123 -2.25 -31.74 10.11
CA GLU A 123 -1.01 -30.97 9.94
C GLU A 123 -1.23 -29.75 9.01
N GLN A 124 -2.09 -29.90 8.00
CA GLN A 124 -2.46 -28.83 7.08
C GLN A 124 -3.18 -27.67 7.79
N ASP A 125 -4.03 -27.95 8.80
CA ASP A 125 -4.69 -26.90 9.58
C ASP A 125 -3.68 -26.06 10.38
N VAL A 126 -2.63 -26.71 10.90
CA VAL A 126 -1.56 -26.04 11.65
C VAL A 126 -0.71 -25.18 10.72
N TYR A 127 -0.31 -25.70 9.55
CA TYR A 127 0.44 -24.91 8.57
C TYR A 127 -0.36 -23.74 8.03
N ALA A 128 -1.63 -23.95 7.66
CA ALA A 128 -2.48 -22.86 7.20
C ALA A 128 -2.64 -21.76 8.26
N ALA A 129 -2.81 -22.11 9.52
CA ALA A 129 -2.88 -21.13 10.60
C ALA A 129 -1.53 -20.42 10.85
N ALA A 130 -0.40 -21.12 10.69
CA ALA A 130 0.92 -20.52 10.80
C ALA A 130 1.19 -19.49 9.69
N ASP A 131 0.89 -19.85 8.44
CA ASP A 131 0.99 -18.96 7.29
C ASP A 131 0.07 -17.73 7.45
N SER A 132 -1.16 -17.95 7.92
CA SER A 132 -2.11 -16.89 8.27
C SER A 132 -1.56 -15.93 9.33
N MET A 133 -0.86 -16.45 10.35
CA MET A 133 -0.27 -15.62 11.42
C MET A 133 0.91 -14.77 10.92
N GLU A 134 1.67 -15.25 9.94
CA GLU A 134 2.69 -14.47 9.25
C GLU A 134 2.07 -13.35 8.40
N LEU A 135 1.04 -13.65 7.62
CA LEU A 135 0.31 -12.65 6.83
C LEU A 135 -0.33 -11.56 7.71
N LEU A 136 -0.86 -11.92 8.88
CA LEU A 136 -1.38 -10.97 9.87
C LEU A 136 -0.30 -10.01 10.37
N ARG A 137 0.92 -10.51 10.63
CA ARG A 137 2.06 -9.69 11.08
C ARG A 137 2.45 -8.67 10.02
N ASP A 138 2.60 -9.12 8.77
CA ASP A 138 2.98 -8.24 7.66
C ASP A 138 1.90 -7.18 7.40
N THR A 139 0.63 -7.55 7.57
CA THR A 139 -0.51 -6.62 7.47
C THR A 139 -0.54 -5.62 8.62
N TYR A 140 -0.20 -6.05 9.83
CA TYR A 140 -0.07 -5.17 11.00
C TYR A 140 1.02 -4.11 10.78
N GLU A 141 2.22 -4.52 10.35
CA GLU A 141 3.33 -3.60 10.05
C GLU A 141 2.92 -2.54 9.02
N TYR A 142 2.18 -2.95 7.99
CA TYR A 142 1.66 -2.03 6.98
C TYR A 142 0.75 -0.94 7.57
N PHE A 143 -0.22 -1.30 8.41
CA PHE A 143 -1.14 -0.33 9.01
C PHE A 143 -0.46 0.55 10.07
N CYS A 144 0.56 0.05 10.76
CA CYS A 144 1.40 0.85 11.65
C CYS A 144 2.13 1.99 10.93
N LEU A 145 2.53 1.78 9.67
CA LEU A 145 3.13 2.83 8.83
C LEU A 145 2.11 3.87 8.34
N HIS A 146 0.81 3.60 8.44
CA HIS A 146 -0.27 4.44 7.93
C HIS A 146 -1.30 4.82 9.01
N PRO A 147 -0.89 5.51 10.10
CA PRO A 147 -1.79 5.85 11.21
C PRO A 147 -2.83 6.93 10.84
N SER A 148 -2.61 7.67 9.75
CA SER A 148 -3.50 8.73 9.30
C SER A 148 -4.78 8.21 8.62
N TRP A 149 -4.85 6.92 8.28
CA TRP A 149 -6.02 6.37 7.63
C TRP A 149 -7.14 6.12 8.62
N LYS A 150 -8.35 6.57 8.27
CA LYS A 150 -9.54 6.46 9.13
C LYS A 150 -9.89 5.03 9.53
N SER A 151 -9.59 4.05 8.68
CA SER A 151 -9.84 2.63 8.91
C SER A 151 -8.73 1.91 9.67
N SER A 152 -7.54 2.50 9.83
CA SER A 152 -6.41 1.86 10.53
C SER A 152 -6.77 1.43 11.96
N PRO A 153 -7.42 2.25 12.81
CA PRO A 153 -7.73 1.83 14.18
C PRO A 153 -8.64 0.61 14.26
N SER A 154 -9.70 0.56 13.45
CA SER A 154 -10.62 -0.58 13.41
C SER A 154 -9.97 -1.84 12.87
N THR A 155 -9.11 -1.70 11.86
CA THR A 155 -8.42 -2.84 11.24
C THR A 155 -7.33 -3.39 12.15
N LEU A 156 -6.56 -2.54 12.82
CA LEU A 156 -5.59 -2.95 13.84
C LEU A 156 -6.26 -3.71 14.99
N ALA A 157 -7.43 -3.25 15.46
CA ALA A 157 -8.20 -3.98 16.48
C ALA A 157 -8.69 -5.35 15.97
N GLY A 158 -9.10 -5.43 14.70
CA GLY A 158 -9.46 -6.69 14.05
C GLY A 158 -8.28 -7.67 13.96
N LEU A 159 -7.13 -7.18 13.48
CA LEU A 159 -5.86 -7.92 13.40
C LEU A 159 -5.43 -8.45 14.76
N GLU A 160 -5.45 -7.60 15.79
CA GLU A 160 -5.08 -7.96 17.15
C GLU A 160 -5.95 -9.10 17.69
N ARG A 161 -7.28 -9.00 17.49
CA ARG A 161 -8.22 -10.06 17.89
C ARG A 161 -7.89 -11.40 17.23
N VAL A 162 -7.73 -11.43 15.90
CA VAL A 162 -7.46 -12.68 15.17
C VAL A 162 -6.09 -13.23 15.54
N HIS A 163 -5.08 -12.37 15.69
CA HIS A 163 -3.74 -12.75 16.14
C HIS A 163 -3.76 -13.36 17.54
N GLN A 164 -4.49 -12.76 18.48
CA GLN A 164 -4.60 -13.26 19.84
C GLN A 164 -5.29 -14.63 19.91
N MET A 165 -6.29 -14.85 19.05
CA MET A 165 -6.96 -16.14 18.89
C MET A 165 -6.01 -17.22 18.36
N GLY A 166 -5.20 -16.89 17.34
CA GLY A 166 -4.19 -17.80 16.80
C GLY A 166 -3.09 -18.13 17.82
N LEU A 167 -2.61 -17.13 18.56
CA LEU A 167 -1.67 -17.31 19.66
C LEU A 167 -2.20 -18.25 20.74
N ASP A 168 -3.43 -18.04 21.22
CA ASP A 168 -4.07 -18.91 22.21
C ASP A 168 -4.17 -20.35 21.70
N ALA A 169 -4.65 -20.55 20.47
CA ALA A 169 -4.79 -21.86 19.85
C ALA A 169 -3.44 -22.60 19.73
N MET A 170 -2.41 -21.93 19.19
CA MET A 170 -1.09 -22.52 19.02
C MET A 170 -0.43 -22.83 20.37
N CYS A 171 -0.55 -21.94 21.36
CA CYS A 171 0.00 -22.17 22.70
C CYS A 171 -0.63 -23.39 23.38
N ARG A 172 -1.96 -23.53 23.30
CA ARG A 172 -2.68 -24.70 23.80
C ARG A 172 -2.26 -25.97 23.05
N LEU A 173 -2.13 -25.90 21.73
CA LEU A 173 -1.70 -27.05 20.93
C LEU A 173 -0.30 -27.53 21.32
N VAL A 174 0.65 -26.61 21.53
CA VAL A 174 2.00 -26.92 22.02
C VAL A 174 1.94 -27.53 23.41
N PHE A 175 1.12 -26.97 24.31
CA PHE A 175 0.95 -27.51 25.66
C PHE A 175 0.37 -28.94 25.65
N LEU A 176 -0.63 -29.19 24.81
CA LEU A 176 -1.21 -30.53 24.62
C LEU A 176 -0.16 -31.52 24.09
N HIS A 177 0.64 -31.13 23.10
CA HIS A 177 1.73 -31.95 22.57
C HIS A 177 2.79 -32.26 23.65
N LEU A 178 3.24 -31.26 24.40
CA LEU A 178 4.22 -31.44 25.48
C LEU A 178 3.68 -32.32 26.62
N ARG A 179 2.38 -32.23 26.92
CA ARG A 179 1.72 -33.10 27.90
C ARG A 179 1.66 -34.55 27.43
N GLN A 180 1.43 -34.79 26.14
CA GLN A 180 1.38 -36.12 25.54
C GLN A 180 2.76 -36.76 25.33
N ALA A 181 3.80 -35.97 25.10
CA ALA A 181 5.18 -36.44 24.85
C ALA A 181 5.89 -37.12 26.05
N GLY A 182 5.20 -37.32 27.18
CA GLY A 182 5.71 -38.07 28.34
C GLY A 182 6.70 -37.30 29.23
N SER A 183 7.17 -37.95 30.30
CA SER A 183 8.00 -37.33 31.36
C SER A 183 9.38 -36.86 30.92
N ALA A 184 9.86 -37.29 29.75
CA ALA A 184 11.17 -36.94 29.21
C ALA A 184 11.25 -35.53 28.60
N VAL A 185 10.12 -34.88 28.30
CA VAL A 185 10.05 -33.58 27.59
C VAL A 185 9.40 -32.48 28.46
N ARG A 186 9.06 -32.77 29.73
CA ARG A 186 8.50 -31.76 30.63
C ARG A 186 9.55 -30.68 30.93
N PRO A 187 9.23 -29.38 30.80
CA PRO A 187 10.08 -28.33 31.33
C PRO A 187 10.31 -28.60 32.82
N GLN A 188 11.57 -28.71 33.24
CA GLN A 188 11.90 -28.81 34.65
C GLN A 188 11.30 -27.59 35.34
N ARG A 189 10.28 -27.80 36.18
CA ARG A 189 9.87 -26.80 37.16
C ARG A 189 11.07 -26.61 38.08
N THR A 190 11.83 -25.54 37.89
CA THR A 190 12.76 -25.05 38.89
C THR A 190 11.90 -24.63 40.07
N THR A 191 11.72 -25.54 41.02
CA THR A 191 11.20 -25.22 42.34
C THR A 191 12.17 -24.21 42.94
N ARG A 192 11.79 -22.93 42.89
CA ARG A 192 12.44 -21.88 43.66
C ARG A 192 12.31 -22.32 45.11
N GLY A 193 13.43 -22.77 45.69
CA GLY A 193 13.49 -23.30 47.03
C GLY A 193 12.79 -22.35 47.98
N VAL A 194 11.80 -22.87 48.69
CA VAL A 194 11.28 -22.28 49.91
C VAL A 194 12.46 -22.23 50.87
N LEU A 195 13.08 -21.06 50.98
CA LEU A 195 13.92 -20.73 52.13
C LEU A 195 12.97 -20.56 53.32
N SER A 196 12.59 -21.66 53.96
CA SER A 196 12.09 -21.62 55.33
C SER A 196 13.29 -21.60 56.26
N SER A 197 13.83 -20.41 56.53
CA SER A 197 14.56 -20.18 57.76
C SER A 197 13.53 -19.80 58.80
N GLN A 198 13.00 -20.80 59.50
CA GLN A 198 12.30 -20.59 60.76
C GLN A 198 13.20 -21.10 61.89
N GLU A 199 13.34 -20.24 62.88
CA GLU A 199 14.19 -20.34 64.07
C GLU A 199 13.98 -21.64 64.86
N THR A 200 15.07 -22.13 65.47
CA THR A 200 15.00 -22.70 66.82
C THR A 200 16.20 -22.24 67.63
N ALA A 201 15.93 -21.39 68.61
CA ALA A 201 16.76 -21.18 69.79
C ALA A 201 16.65 -22.37 70.75
N SER A 202 17.60 -22.46 71.70
CA SER A 202 17.81 -23.44 72.79
C SER A 202 18.76 -24.58 72.38
N GLU A 203 19.91 -24.85 73.01
CA GLU A 203 20.47 -24.54 74.36
C GLU A 203 21.93 -24.08 74.28
#